data_AF-A0A8S3DCA9-F1
#
_entry.id   AF-A0A8S3DCA9-F1
#
_cell.length_a   1.000
_cell.length_b   1.000
_cell.length_c   1.000
_cell.angle_alpha   90.00
_cell.angle_beta   90.00
_cell.angle_gamma   90.00
#
_symmetry.space_group_name_H-M   'P 1'
#
loop_
_entity.id
_entity.type
_entity.pdbx_description
1 polymer ?
#
loop_
_entity_poly.entity_id
_entity_poly.type
_entity_poly.pdbx_seq_one_letter_code
_entity_poly.pdbx_strand_id
1 'polypeptide(L)'
;TTATPKSPEILIDVDIVHPLEYKSHKPKSIYQYPYGTISSPNYPQNYSNNIICRWRLYHRNAFIRLYIHEFHTELHYDTLALHVGQNLNNRAMIIHELSGDDIDNRHLFIRNDNLFLIFTTDKSYNTSGFSLNYEIIEREAKVQGIGSEIDQAKQFNLTSLFL
;
A
#
# COMPACT_ATOMS: atom_id res chain seq x y z
N THR A 1 4.26 31.40 -7.00
CA THR A 1 5.24 30.42 -6.50
C THR A 1 4.61 29.05 -6.58
N THR A 2 4.93 28.30 -7.63
CA THR A 2 4.50 26.90 -7.77
C THR A 2 5.26 26.07 -6.73
N ALA A 3 4.57 25.65 -5.67
CA ALA A 3 5.13 24.69 -4.73
C ALA A 3 5.39 23.40 -5.51
N THR A 4 6.65 23.02 -5.62
CA THR A 4 7.07 21.71 -6.12
C THR A 4 6.30 20.64 -5.33
N PRO A 5 5.62 19.67 -5.99
CA PRO A 5 5.00 18.56 -5.28
C PRO A 5 6.09 17.88 -4.45
N LYS A 6 5.90 17.85 -3.13
CA LYS A 6 6.82 17.11 -2.25
C LYS A 6 6.74 15.64 -2.67
N SER A 7 7.89 15.07 -3.03
CA SER A 7 8.02 13.65 -3.36
C SER A 7 7.36 12.78 -2.28
N PRO A 8 6.76 11.64 -2.66
CA PRO A 8 6.07 10.78 -1.71
C PRO A 8 7.01 10.33 -0.57
N GLU A 9 6.64 10.63 0.68
CA GLU A 9 7.31 10.10 1.87
C GLU A 9 6.81 8.67 2.14
N ILE A 10 7.51 7.69 1.58
CA ILE A 10 7.25 6.27 1.79
C ILE A 10 8.19 5.75 2.87
N LEU A 11 7.62 5.24 3.96
CA LEU A 11 8.37 4.67 5.08
C LEU A 11 8.21 3.16 5.05
N ILE A 12 9.18 2.47 4.47
CA ILE A 12 9.24 1.01 4.58
C ILE A 12 9.83 0.65 5.94
N ASP A 13 8.97 0.39 6.92
CA ASP A 13 9.39 -0.08 8.23
C ASP A 13 9.54 -1.59 8.24
N VAL A 14 10.65 -2.08 7.67
CA VAL A 14 10.99 -3.52 7.68
C VAL A 14 11.56 -3.89 9.05
N ASP A 15 10.69 -3.96 10.05
CA ASP A 15 10.97 -4.69 11.27
C ASP A 15 10.89 -6.18 10.94
N ILE A 16 12.03 -6.85 10.72
CA ILE A 16 12.10 -8.31 10.83
C ILE A 16 12.32 -8.60 12.31
N VAL A 17 11.23 -8.80 13.05
CA VAL A 17 11.35 -9.29 14.42
C VAL A 17 11.45 -10.81 14.33
N HIS A 18 12.66 -11.35 14.53
CA HIS A 18 12.80 -12.75 14.92
C HIS A 18 12.39 -12.86 16.40
N PRO A 19 11.37 -13.65 16.78
CA PRO A 19 10.91 -13.82 18.15
C PRO A 19 12.00 -14.31 19.13
N LEU A 20 13.11 -14.86 18.61
CA LEU A 20 14.23 -15.38 19.41
C LEU A 20 15.49 -14.50 19.35
N GLU A 21 15.56 -13.51 18.47
CA GLU A 21 16.62 -12.51 18.45
C GLU A 21 15.97 -11.13 18.44
N TYR A 22 15.96 -10.47 19.61
CA TYR A 22 15.49 -9.10 19.83
C TYR A 22 16.39 -8.06 19.11
N LYS A 23 16.72 -8.27 17.84
CA LYS A 23 17.44 -7.34 16.99
C LYS A 23 16.42 -6.48 16.27
N SER A 24 16.09 -5.34 16.86
CA SER A 24 15.44 -4.25 16.14
C SER A 24 16.38 -3.83 15.02
N HIS A 25 16.06 -4.23 13.79
CA HIS A 25 16.64 -3.60 12.63
C HIS A 25 15.94 -2.25 12.52
N LYS A 26 16.71 -1.15 12.58
CA LYS A 26 16.13 0.17 12.34
C LYS A 26 15.38 0.13 10.99
N PRO A 27 14.17 0.71 10.90
CA PRO A 27 13.48 0.88 9.63
C PRO A 27 14.47 1.34 8.56
N LYS A 28 14.73 0.50 7.56
CA LYS A 28 15.53 0.93 6.43
C LYS A 28 14.59 1.70 5.52
N SER A 29 14.64 3.02 5.57
CA SER A 29 13.92 3.87 4.61
C SER A 29 14.41 3.54 3.20
N ILE A 30 13.64 2.80 2.41
CA ILE A 30 14.00 2.51 1.02
C ILE A 30 12.90 3.03 0.08
N TYR A 31 13.33 3.90 -0.83
CA TYR A 31 12.70 4.34 -2.07
C TYR A 31 11.70 5.52 -2.06
N GLN A 32 12.01 6.46 -2.97
CA GLN A 32 11.36 7.76 -3.25
C GLN A 32 10.33 7.67 -4.40
N TYR A 33 9.97 6.45 -4.83
CA TYR A 33 9.20 6.23 -6.06
C TYR A 33 7.76 5.81 -5.74
N PRO A 34 6.75 6.30 -6.50
CA PRO A 34 5.35 5.97 -6.28
C PRO A 34 5.01 4.51 -6.67
N TYR A 35 6.00 3.66 -6.89
CA TYR A 35 5.82 2.25 -7.19
C TYR A 35 7.03 1.45 -6.73
N GLY A 36 6.84 0.15 -6.51
CA GLY A 36 7.93 -0.75 -6.15
C GLY A 36 7.44 -2.17 -5.91
N THR A 37 8.33 -3.00 -5.39
CA THR A 37 8.06 -4.41 -5.08
C THR A 37 8.28 -4.66 -3.60
N ILE A 38 7.38 -5.45 -3.00
CA ILE A 38 7.50 -6.01 -1.66
C ILE A 38 7.47 -7.53 -1.81
N SER A 39 8.39 -8.22 -1.15
CA SER A 39 8.42 -9.68 -1.12
C SER A 39 8.67 -10.19 0.29
N SER A 40 8.23 -11.42 0.55
CA SER A 40 8.64 -12.14 1.77
C SER A 40 10.18 -12.23 1.83
N PRO A 41 10.76 -12.32 3.04
CA PRO A 41 12.19 -12.56 3.19
C PRO A 41 12.63 -13.80 2.42
N ASN A 42 13.83 -13.74 1.85
CA ASN A 42 14.48 -14.81 1.06
C ASN A 42 13.84 -15.14 -0.29
N TYR A 43 12.68 -14.55 -0.65
CA TYR A 43 12.02 -14.80 -1.94
C TYR A 43 13.03 -14.70 -3.11
N PRO A 44 13.06 -15.67 -4.05
CA PRO A 44 12.10 -16.77 -4.24
C PRO A 44 12.38 -18.03 -3.40
N GLN A 45 13.41 -18.03 -2.54
CA GLN A 45 13.62 -19.11 -1.57
C GLN A 45 12.60 -19.02 -0.43
N ASN A 46 12.47 -20.10 0.32
CA ASN A 46 11.51 -20.15 1.40
C ASN A 46 11.75 -19.10 2.48
N TYR A 47 10.68 -18.51 2.99
CA TYR A 47 10.75 -17.61 4.14
C TYR A 47 11.15 -18.38 5.40
N SER A 48 11.66 -17.66 6.41
CA SER A 48 11.99 -18.25 7.70
C SER A 48 10.74 -18.44 8.57
N ASN A 49 10.76 -19.47 9.41
CA ASN A 49 9.74 -19.65 10.46
C ASN A 49 9.96 -18.63 11.58
N ASN A 50 8.91 -18.35 12.35
CA ASN A 50 8.92 -17.39 13.45
C ASN A 50 9.49 -16.05 12.98
N ILE A 51 8.84 -15.40 12.03
CA ILE A 51 9.15 -14.02 11.68
C ILE A 51 7.88 -13.18 11.74
N ILE A 52 8.08 -11.92 12.08
CA ILE A 52 7.09 -10.89 11.78
C ILE A 52 7.81 -9.85 10.92
N CYS A 53 7.28 -9.61 9.72
CA CYS A 53 7.72 -8.55 8.84
C CYS A 53 6.62 -7.50 8.73
N ARG A 54 7.02 -6.23 8.78
CA ARG A 54 6.10 -5.10 8.60
C ARG A 54 6.54 -4.30 7.38
N TRP A 55 5.57 -3.75 6.67
CA TRP A 55 5.79 -2.71 5.66
C TRP A 55 4.69 -1.68 5.81
N ARG A 56 5.01 -0.41 5.52
CA ARG A 56 4.03 0.66 5.49
C ARG A 56 4.12 1.39 4.16
N LEU A 57 3.00 1.48 3.47
CA LEU A 57 2.82 2.29 2.28
C LEU A 57 1.99 3.51 2.67
N TYR A 58 2.58 4.69 2.53
CA TYR A 58 1.93 5.93 2.89
C TYR A 58 2.24 7.02 1.87
N HIS A 59 1.19 7.70 1.42
CA HIS A 59 1.32 8.97 0.73
C HIS A 59 0.05 9.80 0.90
N ARG A 60 0.19 11.02 1.44
CA ARG A 60 -0.96 11.88 1.71
C ARG A 60 -1.81 12.05 0.47
N ASN A 61 -3.12 11.90 0.64
CA ASN A 61 -4.07 12.08 -0.45
C ASN A 61 -3.89 11.08 -1.62
N ALA A 62 -3.51 9.84 -1.35
CA ALA A 62 -3.40 8.79 -2.35
C ALA A 62 -4.42 7.65 -2.17
N PHE A 63 -4.52 6.82 -3.20
CA PHE A 63 -4.94 5.43 -3.12
C PHE A 63 -3.75 4.51 -3.38
N ILE A 64 -3.87 3.25 -2.99
CA ILE A 64 -2.81 2.27 -3.14
C ILE A 64 -3.36 1.08 -3.93
N ARG A 65 -2.66 0.72 -5.01
CA ARG A 65 -2.94 -0.48 -5.79
C ARG A 65 -1.87 -1.52 -5.51
N LEU A 66 -2.28 -2.76 -5.27
CA LEU A 66 -1.39 -3.90 -5.15
C LEU A 66 -1.65 -4.91 -6.27
N TYR A 67 -0.58 -5.50 -6.76
CA TYR A 67 -0.62 -6.64 -7.66
C TYR A 67 0.26 -7.77 -7.12
N ILE A 68 -0.35 -8.89 -6.74
CA ILE A 68 0.32 -10.04 -6.13
C ILE A 68 0.69 -11.04 -7.23
N HIS A 69 1.97 -11.12 -7.58
CA HIS A 69 2.47 -12.00 -8.64
C HIS A 69 2.44 -13.46 -8.23
N GLU A 70 2.98 -13.75 -7.05
CA GLU A 70 3.05 -15.09 -6.46
C GLU A 70 2.68 -14.99 -4.99
N PHE A 71 1.98 -16.01 -4.49
CA PHE A 71 1.58 -16.12 -3.11
C PHE A 71 1.42 -17.60 -2.77
N HIS A 72 2.36 -18.12 -2.00
CA HIS A 72 2.38 -19.50 -1.52
C HIS A 72 2.86 -19.45 -0.07
N THR A 73 1.97 -19.71 0.87
CA THR A 73 2.23 -19.68 2.32
C THR A 73 1.58 -20.89 2.98
N GLU A 74 1.92 -21.21 4.23
CA GLU A 74 1.19 -22.23 4.97
C GLU A 74 -0.26 -21.77 5.21
N LEU A 75 -1.23 -22.52 4.67
CA LEU A 75 -2.64 -22.17 4.73
C LEU A 75 -3.13 -22.03 6.19
N HIS A 76 -3.70 -20.86 6.52
CA HIS A 76 -4.21 -20.47 7.84
C HIS A 76 -3.18 -20.27 8.97
N TYR A 77 -1.91 -20.60 8.78
CA TYR A 77 -0.88 -20.47 9.81
C TYR A 77 0.07 -19.30 9.55
N ASP A 78 0.46 -19.13 8.28
CA ASP A 78 1.30 -18.02 7.84
C ASP A 78 0.45 -17.02 7.07
N THR A 79 0.35 -15.79 7.58
CA THR A 79 -0.62 -14.82 7.05
C THR A 79 0.04 -13.51 6.65
N LEU A 80 -0.42 -12.97 5.51
CA LEU A 80 -0.19 -11.58 5.13
C LEU A 80 -1.46 -10.78 5.42
N ALA A 81 -1.45 -10.01 6.50
CA ALA A 81 -2.54 -9.14 6.90
C ALA A 81 -2.34 -7.71 6.39
N LEU A 82 -3.39 -7.14 5.78
CA LEU A 82 -3.43 -5.77 5.31
C LEU A 82 -4.29 -4.93 6.26
N HIS A 83 -3.69 -3.90 6.85
CA HIS A 83 -4.37 -3.00 7.77
C HIS A 83 -4.40 -1.56 7.24
N VAL A 84 -5.55 -0.90 7.35
CA VAL A 84 -5.70 0.54 7.04
C VAL A 84 -5.98 1.33 8.30
N GLY A 85 -5.33 2.49 8.46
CA GLY A 85 -5.48 3.28 9.67
C GLY A 85 -4.33 4.25 9.93
N GLN A 86 -4.42 5.06 10.99
CA GLN A 86 -3.35 6.03 11.31
C GLN A 86 -2.12 5.38 11.95
N ASN A 87 -2.33 4.38 12.80
CA ASN A 87 -1.27 3.61 13.47
C ASN A 87 -1.77 2.21 13.80
N LEU A 88 -0.84 1.26 13.92
CA LEU A 88 -1.15 -0.13 14.26
C LEU A 88 -1.67 -0.30 15.70
N ASN A 89 -1.29 0.60 16.62
CA ASN A 89 -1.54 0.38 18.05
C ASN A 89 -3.00 0.57 18.49
N ASN A 90 -3.78 1.45 17.85
CA ASN A 90 -5.14 1.75 18.31
C ASN A 90 -6.13 2.14 17.21
N ARG A 91 -5.71 2.21 15.93
CA ARG A 91 -6.54 2.79 14.86
C ARG A 91 -6.41 2.10 13.49
N ALA A 92 -5.96 0.84 13.45
CA ALA A 92 -5.81 0.09 12.21
C ALA A 92 -6.84 -1.05 12.12
N MET A 93 -7.55 -1.13 11.00
CA MET A 93 -8.54 -2.17 10.69
C MET A 93 -7.98 -3.15 9.66
N ILE A 94 -8.12 -4.44 9.90
CA ILE A 94 -7.78 -5.48 8.91
C ILE A 94 -8.80 -5.42 7.78
N ILE A 95 -8.33 -5.31 6.54
CA ILE A 95 -9.16 -5.30 5.33
C ILE A 95 -8.98 -6.56 4.49
N HIS A 96 -7.83 -7.22 4.59
CA HIS A 96 -7.56 -8.53 3.99
C HIS A 96 -6.61 -9.31 4.89
N GLU A 97 -6.77 -10.64 4.89
CA GLU A 97 -5.86 -11.58 5.52
C GLU A 97 -5.70 -12.76 4.56
N LEU A 98 -4.50 -12.90 4.00
CA LEU A 98 -4.20 -13.86 2.94
C LEU A 98 -3.34 -15.00 3.50
N SER A 99 -3.60 -16.24 3.08
CA SER A 99 -2.79 -17.43 3.42
C SER A 99 -2.97 -18.54 2.36
N GLY A 100 -2.12 -19.56 2.36
CA GLY A 100 -2.16 -20.62 1.34
C GLY A 100 -1.75 -20.10 -0.02
N ASP A 101 -2.53 -20.46 -1.05
CA ASP A 101 -2.33 -20.10 -2.45
C ASP A 101 -3.39 -19.09 -2.94
N ASP A 102 -3.77 -18.14 -2.09
CA ASP A 102 -4.89 -17.21 -2.29
C ASP A 102 -4.78 -16.38 -3.59
N ILE A 103 -5.32 -16.95 -4.67
CA ILE A 103 -5.25 -16.42 -6.04
C ILE A 103 -6.36 -15.42 -6.33
N ASP A 104 -7.47 -15.46 -5.61
CA ASP A 104 -8.61 -14.55 -5.86
C ASP A 104 -8.25 -13.09 -5.52
N ASN A 105 -7.23 -12.90 -4.67
CA ASN A 105 -6.77 -11.60 -4.20
C ASN A 105 -5.57 -11.03 -4.97
N ARG A 106 -5.33 -11.43 -6.23
CA ARG A 106 -4.17 -10.91 -7.02
C ARG A 106 -4.18 -9.40 -7.24
N HIS A 107 -5.35 -8.77 -7.27
CA HIS A 107 -5.50 -7.34 -7.52
C HIS A 107 -6.29 -6.67 -6.40
N LEU A 108 -5.61 -5.84 -5.60
CA LEU A 108 -6.24 -5.13 -4.49
C LEU A 108 -6.18 -3.63 -4.73
N PHE A 109 -7.30 -2.95 -4.54
CA PHE A 109 -7.40 -1.50 -4.63
C PHE A 109 -7.83 -0.90 -3.30
N ILE A 110 -6.88 -0.26 -2.62
CA ILE A 110 -7.04 0.24 -1.27
C ILE A 110 -7.42 1.72 -1.33
N ARG A 111 -8.64 2.04 -0.91
CA ARG A 111 -9.16 3.42 -0.82
C ARG A 111 -8.70 4.13 0.46
N ASN A 112 -7.43 4.00 0.82
CA ASN A 112 -6.82 4.63 1.98
C ASN A 112 -5.40 5.07 1.61
N ASP A 113 -4.90 6.13 2.24
CA ASP A 113 -3.57 6.66 2.00
C ASP A 113 -2.49 6.08 2.93
N ASN A 114 -2.88 5.25 3.91
CA ASN A 114 -1.99 4.62 4.86
C ASN A 114 -2.31 3.13 5.01
N LEU A 115 -1.47 2.28 4.43
CA LEU A 115 -1.59 0.83 4.44
C LEU A 115 -0.40 0.20 5.15
N PHE A 116 -0.68 -0.73 6.04
CA PHE A 116 0.31 -1.61 6.66
C PHE A 116 0.14 -3.01 6.10
N LEU A 117 1.25 -3.65 5.75
CA LEU A 117 1.33 -5.06 5.41
C LEU A 117 2.09 -5.76 6.54
N ILE A 118 1.52 -6.80 7.11
CA ILE A 118 2.11 -7.56 8.21
C ILE A 118 2.15 -9.03 7.80
N PHE A 119 3.35 -9.55 7.60
CA PHE A 119 3.55 -10.98 7.35
C PHE A 119 4.00 -11.65 8.64
N THR A 120 3.26 -12.67 9.09
CA THR A 120 3.55 -13.43 10.31
C THR A 120 3.68 -14.90 9.95
N THR A 121 4.71 -15.56 10.49
CA THR A 121 4.90 -17.00 10.31
C THR A 121 4.96 -17.77 11.62
N ASP A 122 4.48 -19.01 11.56
CA ASP A 122 4.44 -19.99 12.64
C ASP A 122 5.84 -20.66 12.84
N LYS A 123 5.94 -21.66 13.73
CA LYS A 123 7.21 -22.30 14.08
C LYS A 123 7.73 -23.32 13.05
N SER A 124 6.93 -23.72 12.08
CA SER A 124 7.13 -24.83 11.15
C SER A 124 6.73 -24.45 9.71
N TYR A 125 6.83 -25.41 8.79
CA TYR A 125 6.38 -25.37 7.40
C TYR A 125 6.47 -24.02 6.67
N ASN A 126 7.58 -23.81 5.98
CA ASN A 126 7.73 -22.66 5.07
C ASN A 126 7.67 -23.06 3.59
N THR A 127 7.22 -22.10 2.79
CA THR A 127 7.15 -22.14 1.33
C THR A 127 7.82 -20.89 0.75
N SER A 128 7.78 -20.69 -0.57
CA SER A 128 8.44 -19.56 -1.24
C SER A 128 7.92 -18.18 -0.82
N GLY A 129 6.73 -18.09 -0.23
CA GLY A 129 6.13 -16.86 0.25
C GLY A 129 5.48 -16.07 -0.87
N PHE A 130 5.76 -14.77 -0.94
CA PHE A 130 5.07 -13.88 -1.87
C PHE A 130 5.98 -12.82 -2.49
N SER A 131 5.54 -12.31 -3.64
CA SER A 131 6.06 -11.12 -4.29
C SER A 131 4.90 -10.31 -4.85
N LEU A 132 4.86 -9.02 -4.51
CA LEU A 132 3.83 -8.10 -4.95
C LEU A 132 4.42 -6.76 -5.39
N ASN A 133 3.77 -6.14 -6.36
CA ASN A 133 4.03 -4.75 -6.72
C ASN A 133 3.02 -3.84 -6.04
N TYR A 134 3.48 -2.66 -5.64
CA TYR A 134 2.61 -1.57 -5.21
C TYR A 134 2.72 -0.38 -6.15
N GLU A 135 1.64 0.39 -6.22
CA GLU A 135 1.55 1.67 -6.91
C GLU A 135 0.76 2.65 -6.04
N ILE A 136 1.32 3.84 -5.83
CA ILE A 136 0.73 4.98 -5.14
C ILE A 136 0.07 5.87 -6.19
N ILE A 137 -1.24 6.04 -6.06
CA ILE A 137 -2.04 6.82 -7.01
C ILE A 137 -2.50 8.08 -6.29
N GLU A 138 -1.83 9.20 -6.55
CA GLU A 138 -2.24 10.50 -6.03
C GLU A 138 -3.67 10.83 -6.47
N ARG A 139 -4.50 11.27 -5.53
CA ARG A 139 -5.83 11.77 -5.85
C ARG A 139 -5.67 13.21 -6.33
N GLU A 140 -6.20 13.51 -7.50
CA GLU A 140 -6.25 14.89 -7.98
C GLU A 140 -6.82 15.78 -6.87
N ALA A 141 -6.08 16.82 -6.51
CA ALA A 141 -6.64 17.85 -5.65
C ALA A 141 -7.77 18.51 -6.43
N LYS A 142 -9.00 18.47 -5.90
CA LYS A 142 -10.03 19.41 -6.35
C LYS A 142 -9.45 20.81 -6.15
N VAL A 143 -9.07 21.47 -7.23
CA VAL A 143 -8.74 22.89 -7.22
C VAL A 143 -10.04 23.62 -6.90
N GLN A 144 -10.27 23.91 -5.63
CA GLN A 144 -11.43 24.66 -5.18
C GLN A 144 -11.11 26.15 -5.39
N GLY A 145 -11.67 26.73 -6.47
CA GLY A 145 -11.37 28.07 -7.00
C GLY A 145 -10.28 27.98 -8.04
N ILE A 146 -10.53 28.04 -9.36
CA ILE A 146 -10.90 29.23 -10.15
C ILE A 146 -11.94 28.86 -11.26
N GLY A 147 -12.75 27.82 -11.06
CA GLY A 147 -13.68 27.30 -12.09
C GLY A 147 -15.12 27.80 -12.02
N SER A 148 -15.59 28.31 -10.88
CA SER A 148 -17.02 28.58 -10.67
C SER A 148 -17.56 29.88 -11.31
N GLU A 149 -16.70 30.79 -11.74
CA GLU A 149 -17.13 32.05 -12.41
C GLU A 149 -17.04 31.99 -13.94
N ILE A 150 -16.23 31.10 -14.52
CA ILE A 150 -16.04 31.04 -15.98
C ILE A 150 -17.11 30.18 -16.67
N ASP A 151 -17.75 29.25 -15.95
CA ASP A 151 -18.81 28.41 -16.51
C ASP A 151 -20.20 29.09 -16.56
N GLN A 152 -20.42 30.20 -15.83
CA GLN A 152 -21.67 30.99 -15.97
C GLN A 152 -21.65 31.95 -17.16
N ALA A 153 -20.47 32.31 -17.68
CA ALA A 153 -20.34 33.21 -18.82
C ALA A 153 -20.47 32.52 -20.20
N LYS A 154 -20.57 31.19 -20.25
CA LYS A 154 -20.80 30.43 -21.51
C LYS A 154 -22.27 30.06 -21.77
N GLN A 155 -23.19 30.34 -20.85
CA GLN A 155 -24.61 29.98 -21.00
C GLN A 155 -25.51 31.14 -21.49
N PHE A 156 -24.99 32.35 -21.65
CA PHE A 156 -25.76 33.51 -22.13
C PHE A 156 -25.09 34.20 -23.33
N ASN A 157 -25.09 33.56 -24.51
CA ASN A 157 -25.42 34.24 -25.78
C ASN A 157 -25.45 33.26 -26.97
N LEU A 158 -26.54 32.53 -27.21
CA LEU A 158 -26.82 31.90 -28.51
C LEU A 158 -28.32 31.82 -28.79
N THR A 159 -29.01 32.97 -28.78
CA THR A 159 -30.26 33.16 -29.55
C THR A 159 -30.46 34.64 -29.81
N SER A 160 -29.83 35.18 -30.86
CA SER A 160 -30.39 36.23 -31.70
C SER A 160 -29.44 36.53 -32.87
N LEU A 161 -29.37 35.61 -33.83
CA LEU A 161 -28.92 35.96 -35.17
C LEU A 161 -29.57 35.06 -36.21
N PHE A 162 -30.91 35.12 -36.34
CA PHE A 162 -31.62 34.84 -37.59
C PHE A 162 -32.98 35.53 -37.57
N LEU A 163 -33.17 36.39 -38.58
CA LEU A 163 -34.31 37.23 -38.96
C LEU A 163 -34.47 38.58 -38.22
#